data_AF-A0A964U4Q2-F1
#
_entry.id   AF-A0A964U4Q2-F1
#
_cell.length_a   1.000
_cell.length_b   1.000
_cell.length_c   1.000
_cell.angle_alpha   90.00
_cell.angle_beta   90.00
_cell.angle_gamma   90.00
#
_symmetry.space_group_name_H-M   'P 1'
#
loop_
_entity.id
_entity.type
_entity.pdbx_description
1 polymer ?
#
loop_
_entity_poly.entity_id
_entity_poly.type
_entity_poly.pdbx_seq_one_letter_code
_entity_poly.pdbx_strand_id
1 'polypeptide(L)'
;TVMETTPNIVILAPLMFPLAQEIGMNDVQFCIMMITTLGVGFITPPLGLNLFVVSGLTGESILKIAYRAIPFMVLMLIVVLMIAFIPPISTTFLPPLMR
;
A
#
# COMPACT_ATOMS: atom_id res chain seq x y z
N THR A 1 -3.90 14.77 -13.18
CA THR A 1 -4.46 14.94 -11.82
C THR A 1 -5.39 13.78 -11.44
N VAL A 2 -5.05 12.53 -11.80
CA VAL A 2 -6.06 11.46 -11.93
C VAL A 2 -5.90 10.28 -10.96
N MET A 3 -4.99 10.34 -9.99
CA MET A 3 -4.72 9.22 -9.06
C MET A 3 -4.46 9.78 -7.65
N GLU A 4 -5.51 10.24 -6.99
CA GLU A 4 -5.44 10.66 -5.59
C GLU A 4 -5.69 9.42 -4.70
N THR A 5 -5.00 9.28 -3.57
CA THR A 5 -5.12 8.09 -2.70
C THR A 5 -6.53 7.93 -2.16
N THR A 6 -7.18 9.05 -1.86
CA THR A 6 -8.51 9.11 -1.24
C THR A 6 -9.62 8.47 -2.09
N PRO A 7 -9.83 8.83 -3.38
CA PRO A 7 -10.84 8.20 -4.22
C PRO A 7 -10.57 6.71 -4.47
N ASN A 8 -9.30 6.31 -4.57
CA ASN A 8 -8.95 4.89 -4.72
C ASN A 8 -9.37 4.07 -3.49
N ILE A 9 -9.17 4.58 -2.28
CA ILE A 9 -9.66 3.94 -1.06
C ILE A 9 -11.19 3.88 -1.06
N VAL A 10 -11.86 5.00 -1.35
CA VAL A 10 -13.34 5.08 -1.29
C VAL A 10 -14.01 4.12 -2.30
N ILE A 11 -13.38 3.88 -3.45
CA ILE A 11 -13.91 2.96 -4.47
C ILE A 11 -13.54 1.51 -4.17
N LEU A 12 -12.26 1.24 -3.85
CA LEU A 12 -11.76 -0.14 -3.69
C LEU A 12 -12.11 -0.74 -2.32
N ALA A 13 -12.20 0.07 -1.26
CA ALA A 13 -12.48 -0.43 0.09
C ALA A 13 -13.81 -1.19 0.19
N PRO A 14 -14.98 -0.65 -0.20
CA PRO A 14 -16.24 -1.38 -0.11
C PRO A 14 -16.30 -2.60 -1.05
N LEU A 15 -15.51 -2.61 -2.12
CA LEU A 15 -15.41 -3.74 -3.05
C LEU A 15 -14.56 -4.89 -2.48
N MET A 16 -13.45 -4.56 -1.82
CA MET A 16 -12.49 -5.55 -1.29
C MET A 16 -12.80 -5.97 0.15
N PHE A 17 -13.52 -5.15 0.92
CA PHE A 17 -13.93 -5.45 2.30
C PHE A 17 -14.72 -6.76 2.44
N PRO A 18 -15.78 -7.04 1.65
CA PRO A 18 -16.49 -8.32 1.76
C PRO A 18 -15.59 -9.51 1.40
N LEU A 19 -14.72 -9.34 0.41
CA LEU A 19 -13.76 -10.37 -0.01
C LEU A 19 -12.74 -10.68 1.11
N ALA A 20 -12.31 -9.65 1.84
CA ALA A 20 -11.44 -9.75 3.01
C ALA A 20 -12.13 -10.47 4.19
N GLN A 21 -13.42 -10.21 4.40
CA GLN A 21 -14.22 -10.90 5.42
C GLN A 21 -14.41 -12.39 5.06
N GLU A 22 -14.64 -12.72 3.79
CA GLU A 22 -14.78 -14.12 3.33
C GLU A 22 -13.52 -14.96 3.55
N ILE A 23 -12.33 -14.35 3.43
CA ILE A 23 -11.05 -15.02 3.71
C ILE A 23 -10.68 -15.02 5.21
N GLY A 24 -11.56 -14.51 6.09
CA GLY A 24 -11.34 -14.46 7.54
C GLY A 24 -10.33 -13.40 8.01
N MET A 25 -10.10 -12.36 7.20
CA MET A 25 -9.16 -11.29 7.52
C MET A 25 -9.81 -10.23 8.42
N ASN A 26 -9.11 -9.83 9.49
CA ASN A 26 -9.61 -8.82 10.44
C ASN A 26 -9.66 -7.41 9.79
N ASP A 27 -10.63 -6.59 10.17
CA ASP A 27 -10.85 -5.22 9.66
C ASP A 27 -9.58 -4.37 9.72
N VAL A 28 -8.81 -4.46 10.82
CA VAL A 28 -7.56 -3.71 10.99
C VAL A 28 -6.49 -4.17 10.00
N GLN A 29 -6.38 -5.48 9.78
CA GLN A 29 -5.42 -6.06 8.84
C GLN A 29 -5.77 -5.65 7.40
N PHE A 30 -7.06 -5.64 7.07
CA PHE A 30 -7.55 -5.14 5.79
C PHE A 30 -7.17 -3.68 5.57
N CYS A 31 -7.39 -2.80 6.56
CA CYS A 31 -7.03 -1.39 6.47
C CYS A 31 -5.52 -1.19 6.24
N ILE A 32 -4.67 -1.90 6.98
CA ILE A 32 -3.21 -1.82 6.83
C ILE A 32 -2.80 -2.32 5.44
N MET A 33 -3.35 -3.45 4.98
CA MET A 33 -3.08 -4.01 3.67
C MET A 33 -3.47 -3.04 2.54
N MET A 34 -4.66 -2.43 2.64
CA MET A 34 -5.15 -1.44 1.66
C MET A 34 -4.24 -0.21 1.58
N ILE A 35 -3.91 0.41 2.70
CA ILE A 35 -3.06 1.61 2.75
C ILE A 35 -1.66 1.29 2.22
N THR A 36 -1.09 0.16 2.62
CA THR A 36 0.26 -0.23 2.20
C THR A 36 0.32 -0.56 0.71
N THR A 37 -0.67 -1.30 0.19
CA THR A 37 -0.76 -1.65 -1.24
C THR A 37 -0.95 -0.41 -2.12
N LEU A 38 -1.75 0.56 -1.66
CA LEU A 38 -1.86 1.85 -2.32
C LEU A 38 -0.53 2.60 -2.28
N GLY A 39 0.15 2.67 -1.14
CA GLY A 39 1.48 3.28 -1.03
C GLY A 39 2.49 2.71 -2.03
N VAL A 40 2.52 1.39 -2.18
CA VAL A 40 3.32 0.71 -3.22
C VAL A 40 2.90 1.13 -4.63
N GLY A 41 1.60 1.19 -4.90
CA GLY A 41 1.05 1.66 -6.17
C GLY A 41 1.54 3.06 -6.56
N PHE A 42 1.73 3.96 -5.59
CA PHE A 42 2.22 5.33 -5.85
C PHE A 42 3.71 5.40 -6.20
N ILE A 43 4.52 4.48 -5.68
CA ILE A 43 5.97 4.41 -5.96
C ILE A 43 6.25 3.62 -7.24
N THR A 44 5.41 2.63 -7.57
CA THR A 44 5.62 1.78 -8.74
C THR A 44 5.47 2.64 -10.02
N PRO A 45 6.44 2.58 -10.96
CA PRO A 45 6.44 3.40 -12.18
C PRO A 45 5.19 3.40 -13.09
N PRO A 46 4.34 2.35 -13.20
CA PRO A 46 3.15 2.42 -14.04
C PRO A 46 2.10 3.43 -13.56
N LEU A 47 2.12 3.83 -12.29
CA LEU A 47 1.21 4.86 -11.73
C LEU A 47 1.99 6.07 -11.20
N GLY A 48 3.14 5.85 -10.56
CA GLY A 48 4.33 6.71 -10.54
C GLY A 48 4.19 8.17 -10.11
N LEU A 49 3.09 8.59 -9.48
CA LEU A 49 2.83 10.00 -9.16
C LEU A 49 3.95 10.65 -8.35
N ASN A 50 4.52 9.91 -7.39
CA ASN A 50 5.68 10.39 -6.64
C ASN A 50 6.92 10.55 -7.52
N LEU A 51 7.12 9.69 -8.52
CA LEU A 51 8.21 9.81 -9.49
C LEU A 51 7.99 11.00 -10.44
N PHE A 52 6.74 11.32 -10.79
CA PHE A 52 6.38 12.52 -11.56
C PHE A 52 6.67 13.81 -10.79
N VAL A 53 6.33 13.88 -9.50
CA VAL A 53 6.60 15.05 -8.65
C VAL A 53 8.11 15.25 -8.47
N VAL A 54 8.85 14.18 -8.20
CA VAL A 54 10.32 14.26 -8.02
C VAL A 54 11.04 14.57 -9.34
N SER A 55 10.57 14.03 -10.47
CA SER A 55 11.09 14.39 -11.80
C SER A 55 10.86 15.87 -12.12
N GLY A 56 9.68 16.42 -11.79
CA GLY A 56 9.39 17.85 -11.96
C GLY A 56 10.26 18.77 -11.09
N LEU A 57 10.65 18.32 -9.90
CA LEU A 57 11.56 19.07 -9.00
C LEU A 57 13.04 18.94 -9.40
N THR A 58 13.45 17.78 -9.93
CA THR A 58 14.87 17.45 -10.15
C THR A 58 15.31 17.63 -11.61
N GLY A 59 14.36 17.65 -12.57
CA GLY A 59 14.64 17.71 -14.01
C GLY A 59 15.20 16.40 -14.62
N GLU A 60 15.38 15.36 -13.80
CA GLU A 60 15.85 14.04 -14.24
C GLU A 60 14.70 13.18 -14.78
N SER A 61 15.02 12.26 -15.70
CA SER A 61 13.99 11.43 -16.35
C SER A 61 13.32 10.47 -15.35
N ILE A 62 11.99 10.33 -15.46
CA ILE A 62 11.17 9.47 -14.61
C ILE A 62 11.71 8.05 -14.54
N LEU A 63 12.17 7.50 -15.68
CA LEU A 63 12.77 6.16 -15.74
C LEU A 63 14.05 6.02 -14.90
N LYS A 64 14.89 7.06 -14.83
CA LYS A 64 16.14 7.03 -14.06
C LYS A 64 15.88 7.12 -12.56
N ILE A 65 14.87 7.90 -12.17
CA ILE A 65 14.39 7.99 -10.78
C ILE A 65 13.69 6.69 -10.39
N ALA A 66 12.86 6.13 -11.27
CA ALA A 66 12.20 4.84 -11.08
C ALA A 66 13.22 3.72 -10.85
N TYR A 67 14.30 3.68 -11.66
CA TYR A 67 15.36 2.69 -11.52
C TYR A 67 16.08 2.79 -10.16
N ARG A 68 16.28 4.01 -9.65
CA ARG A 68 16.81 4.25 -8.30
C ARG A 68 15.81 3.93 -7.18
N ALA A 69 14.51 3.98 -7.47
CA ALA A 69 13.44 3.66 -6.52
C ALA A 69 13.13 2.15 -6.44
N ILE A 70 13.64 1.33 -7.36
CA ILE A 70 13.53 -0.15 -7.33
C ILE A 70 13.87 -0.75 -5.96
N PRO A 71 15.00 -0.43 -5.29
CA PRO A 71 15.29 -0.99 -3.96
C PRO A 71 14.23 -0.62 -2.91
N PHE A 72 13.62 0.56 -3.02
CA PHE A 72 12.56 1.01 -2.11
C PHE A 72 11.24 0.27 -2.37
N MET A 73 10.93 0.03 -3.65
CA MET A 73 9.82 -0.81 -4.10
C MET A 73 9.92 -2.24 -3.56
N VAL A 74 11.10 -2.85 -3.63
CA VAL A 74 11.36 -4.21 -3.11
C VAL A 74 11.17 -4.24 -1.59
N LEU A 75 11.67 -3.24 -0.86
CA LEU A 75 11.48 -3.12 0.58
C LEU A 75 10.00 -3.01 0.96
N MET A 76 9.23 -2.17 0.28
CA MET A 76 7.79 -2.07 0.56
C MET A 76 7.04 -3.36 0.21
N LEU A 77 7.44 -4.06 -0.84
CA LEU A 77 6.84 -5.35 -1.21
C LEU A 77 7.13 -6.42 -0.14
N ILE A 78 8.33 -6.41 0.45
CA ILE A 78 8.69 -7.26 1.60
C ILE A 78 7.86 -6.88 2.83
N VAL A 79 7.63 -5.59 3.09
CA VAL A 79 6.77 -5.13 4.19
C VAL A 79 5.32 -5.58 4.00
N VAL A 80 4.77 -5.47 2.77
CA VAL A 80 3.43 -5.99 2.45
C VAL A 80 3.35 -7.49 2.65
N LEU A 81 4.36 -8.24 2.19
CA LEU A 81 4.46 -9.69 2.41
C LEU A 81 4.57 -10.05 3.89
N MET A 82 5.32 -9.28 4.69
CA MET A 82 5.38 -9.46 6.14
C MET A 82 4.03 -9.19 6.80
N ILE A 83 3.30 -8.15 6.39
CA ILE A 83 1.94 -7.87 6.90
C ILE A 83 0.95 -8.96 6.49
N ALA A 84 1.09 -9.51 5.27
CA ALA A 84 0.22 -10.57 4.75
C ALA A 84 0.48 -11.94 5.42
N PHE A 85 1.74 -12.32 5.64
CA PHE A 85 2.13 -13.63 6.20
C PHE A 85 2.30 -13.63 7.73
N ILE A 86 2.32 -12.47 8.39
CA ILE A 86 2.34 -12.36 9.85
C ILE A 86 1.02 -11.76 10.37
N PRO A 87 -0.12 -12.49 10.28
CA PRO A 87 -1.33 -12.15 11.00
C PRO A 87 -1.18 -11.99 12.54
N PRO A 88 -0.30 -12.71 13.27
CA PRO A 88 -0.44 -12.77 14.73
C PRO A 88 0.31 -11.71 15.55
N ILE A 89 1.09 -10.79 14.98
CA ILE A 89 1.68 -9.71 15.83
C ILE A 89 0.59 -8.69 16.22
N SER A 90 -0.40 -8.45 15.35
CA SER A 90 -1.51 -7.54 15.68
C SER A 90 -2.52 -8.17 16.65
N THR A 91 -2.77 -9.48 16.57
CA THR A 91 -3.73 -10.17 17.46
C THR A 91 -3.15 -10.60 18.82
N THR A 92 -1.83 -10.64 18.98
CA THR A 92 -1.21 -11.01 20.26
C THR A 92 -1.06 -9.82 21.22
N PHE A 93 -0.98 -8.58 20.71
CA PHE A 93 -0.80 -7.38 21.54
C PHE A 93 -2.07 -6.54 21.77
N LEU A 94 -3.22 -6.95 21.21
CA LEU A 94 -4.47 -6.22 21.36
C LEU A 94 -5.13 -6.52 22.72
N PRO A 95 -5.39 -5.51 23.57
CA PRO A 95 -6.10 -5.70 24.84
C PRO A 95 -7.48 -6.32 24.59
N PRO A 96 -7.97 -7.21 25.48
CA PRO A 96 -9.23 -7.93 25.32
C PRO A 96 -10.51 -7.06 25.28
N LEU A 97 -10.37 -5.72 25.26
CA LEU A 97 -11.47 -4.76 25.19
C LEU A 97 -11.96 -4.49 23.75
N MET A 98 -11.21 -4.90 22.73
CA MET A 98 -11.55 -4.75 21.29
C MET A 98 -11.44 -6.09 20.55
N ARG A 99 -11.63 -7.21 21.27
CA ARG A 99 -11.92 -8.50 20.65
C ARG A 99 -13.37 -8.56 20.18
#